data_AF-A0A960BDP9-F1
#
_entry.id   AF-A0A960BDP9-F1
#
_cell.length_a   1.000
_cell.length_b   1.000
_cell.length_c   1.000
_cell.angle_alpha   90.00
_cell.angle_beta   90.00
_cell.angle_gamma   90.00
#
_symmetry.space_group_name_H-M   'P 1'
#
loop_
_entity.id
_entity.type
_entity.pdbx_description
1 polymer ?
#
loop_
_entity_poly.entity_id
_entity_poly.type
_entity_poly.pdbx_seq_one_letter_code
_entity_poly.pdbx_strand_id
1 'polypeptide(L)'
;MSLSLRVLLAVLGGLTCALAFPEPGLPWAAPVGVAVMTAAWWRAPWRHAVLAGYLGGLAFNLVLLSWLRVLGVDAWLALAVGWSVWWILLGLGTAAATWLRGWWPLAVAGLWVLVEALRGRMPWGGFPWGRLAFANSDTVLTPWSAVLGSAAVTALVAGIGAMLLVIVREAYSRRFDRALGAIGIVAVLALSGVLIPLPTVGQGSPAYVPLAVVQGSVPRIGLTEGAQRRAVLDNHVTATLELAERVQRGEEPAPAAVIWPENSSDVNPYTDSAARAQIDIAAKAIGVPILVGAVVEAGEDTLYNVGIVWDPQLGPTDEYIKQHPVPFGEYLPGRSLLTSVITRFDRIPKDFVGGPDSGVLQLGPARIGDIICFEVAYDSLVSDTVLDGARVLVVQTNNATYAGTSQPAQQVAMSRLRAVEHGRSVLIAATSGITAVITPSGDVVEQLPEQVSGSIVADVPMRDSLTIADTVKWGPEALLAVIGLAGWVVGAMARRRALGSKS
;
A
#
# COMPACT_ATOMS: atom_id res chain seq x y z
N MET A 1 33.40 7.11 15.11
CA MET A 1 32.98 6.05 14.17
C MET A 1 33.48 6.38 12.77
N SER A 2 34.27 5.47 12.18
CA SER A 2 34.80 5.62 10.81
C SER A 2 33.68 5.59 9.77
N LEU A 3 33.97 6.06 8.55
CA LEU A 3 33.01 6.00 7.44
C LEU A 3 32.59 4.56 7.14
N SER A 4 33.54 3.63 7.06
CA SER A 4 33.28 2.23 6.71
C SER A 4 32.30 1.58 7.69
N LEU A 5 32.46 1.83 8.99
CA LEU A 5 31.53 1.29 10.00
C LEU A 5 30.14 1.94 9.90
N ARG A 6 30.05 3.24 9.59
CA ARG A 6 28.75 3.90 9.36
C ARG A 6 28.03 3.31 8.16
N VAL A 7 28.75 3.11 7.05
CA VAL A 7 28.18 2.50 5.84
C VAL A 7 27.73 1.06 6.13
N LEU A 8 28.56 0.26 6.79
CA LEU A 8 28.21 -1.11 7.17
C LEU A 8 26.93 -1.16 8.00
N LEU A 9 26.84 -0.35 9.06
CA LEU A 9 25.64 -0.28 9.89
C LEU A 9 24.41 0.19 9.10
N ALA A 10 24.56 1.21 8.24
CA ALA A 10 23.43 1.69 7.44
C ALA A 10 22.92 0.63 6.45
N VAL A 11 23.82 -0.12 5.81
CA VAL A 11 23.46 -1.26 4.94
C VAL A 11 22.77 -2.35 5.74
N LEU A 12 23.34 -2.78 6.87
CA LEU A 12 22.74 -3.81 7.71
C LEU A 12 21.37 -3.38 8.24
N GLY A 13 21.23 -2.13 8.67
CA GLY A 13 19.96 -1.59 9.14
C GLY A 13 18.92 -1.50 8.03
N GLY A 14 19.32 -1.09 6.82
CA GLY A 14 18.46 -1.09 5.64
C GLY A 14 17.98 -2.49 5.26
N LEU A 15 18.87 -3.47 5.21
CA LEU A 15 18.50 -4.88 4.98
C LEU A 15 17.57 -5.40 6.06
N THR A 16 17.82 -5.08 7.32
CA THR A 16 16.99 -5.50 8.45
C THR A 16 15.59 -4.90 8.36
N CYS A 17 15.44 -3.62 7.99
CA CYS A 17 14.13 -3.02 7.72
C CYS A 17 13.39 -3.74 6.58
N ALA A 18 14.10 -4.18 5.54
CA ALA A 18 13.49 -4.88 4.40
C ALA A 18 12.88 -6.23 4.81
N LEU A 19 13.45 -6.93 5.80
CA LEU A 19 12.92 -8.19 6.31
C LEU A 19 11.53 -8.04 6.98
N ALA A 20 11.11 -6.82 7.31
CA ALA A 20 9.79 -6.59 7.89
C ALA A 20 8.66 -6.65 6.86
N PHE A 21 8.97 -6.50 5.56
CA PHE A 21 7.98 -6.61 4.49
C PHE A 21 7.69 -8.08 4.17
N PRO A 22 6.48 -8.40 3.67
CA PRO A 22 6.10 -9.76 3.29
C PRO A 22 7.18 -10.48 2.48
N GLU A 23 7.37 -11.76 2.83
CA GLU A 23 8.45 -12.60 2.32
C GLU A 23 9.84 -12.01 2.66
N PRO A 24 10.21 -11.97 3.97
CA PRO A 24 9.79 -12.92 5.01
C PRO A 24 8.71 -12.43 5.99
N GLY A 25 8.39 -11.15 6.08
CA GLY A 25 7.33 -10.62 6.95
C GLY A 25 7.65 -10.69 8.45
N LEU A 26 8.80 -10.14 8.89
CA LEU A 26 9.23 -10.11 10.29
C LEU A 26 9.06 -8.69 10.90
N PRO A 27 7.90 -8.33 11.48
CA PRO A 27 7.61 -6.93 11.81
C PRO A 27 8.59 -6.32 12.83
N TRP A 28 9.10 -7.13 13.76
CA TRP A 28 10.12 -6.72 14.75
C TRP A 28 11.44 -6.27 14.11
N ALA A 29 11.71 -6.65 12.86
CA ALA A 29 12.93 -6.25 12.16
C ALA A 29 12.91 -4.76 11.80
N ALA A 30 11.74 -4.16 11.58
CA ALA A 30 11.60 -2.73 11.28
C ALA A 30 12.18 -1.82 12.39
N PRO A 31 11.75 -1.90 13.67
CA PRO A 31 12.33 -1.07 14.73
C PRO A 31 13.83 -1.38 14.97
N VAL A 32 14.27 -2.64 14.82
CA VAL A 32 15.69 -2.98 14.95
C VAL A 32 16.51 -2.34 13.83
N GLY A 33 16.06 -2.41 12.58
CA GLY A 33 16.70 -1.75 11.46
C GLY A 33 16.80 -0.24 11.66
N VAL A 34 15.72 0.41 12.11
CA VAL A 34 15.71 1.84 12.47
C VAL A 34 16.77 2.15 13.54
N ALA A 35 16.90 1.31 14.58
CA ALA A 35 17.90 1.49 15.64
C ALA A 35 19.33 1.45 15.09
N VAL A 36 19.62 0.47 14.23
CA VAL A 36 20.94 0.28 13.59
C VAL A 36 21.27 1.44 12.65
N MET A 37 20.31 1.90 11.83
CA MET A 37 20.52 3.05 10.94
C MET A 37 20.70 4.35 11.73
N THR A 38 19.95 4.54 12.80
CA THR A 38 20.12 5.69 13.70
C THR A 38 21.51 5.68 14.34
N ALA A 39 22.03 4.51 14.71
CA ALA A 39 23.41 4.36 15.18
C ALA A 39 24.42 4.74 14.08
N ALA A 40 24.21 4.28 12.85
CA ALA A 40 25.02 4.61 11.68
C ALA A 40 25.14 6.13 11.46
N TRP A 41 24.04 6.86 11.64
CA TRP A 41 23.98 8.31 11.44
C TRP A 41 24.27 9.12 12.71
N TRP A 42 24.53 8.47 13.85
CA TRP A 42 24.72 9.14 15.13
C TRP A 42 25.78 10.25 15.05
N ARG A 43 25.31 11.51 15.15
CA ARG A 43 26.10 12.75 15.01
C ARG A 43 27.09 12.74 13.84
N ALA A 44 26.72 12.10 12.74
CA ALA A 44 27.61 11.93 11.59
C ALA A 44 27.95 13.29 10.93
N PRO A 45 29.18 13.46 10.40
CA PRO A 45 29.47 14.51 9.45
C PRO A 45 28.55 14.38 8.24
N TRP A 46 28.18 15.51 7.60
CA TRP A 46 27.17 15.52 6.53
C TRP A 46 27.55 14.59 5.37
N ARG A 47 28.81 14.55 4.95
CA ARG A 47 29.29 13.63 3.89
C ARG A 47 29.08 12.16 4.22
N HIS A 48 29.26 11.80 5.49
CA HIS A 48 29.08 10.42 5.95
C HIS A 48 27.60 10.07 6.06
N ALA A 49 26.77 11.02 6.54
CA ALA A 49 25.33 10.85 6.60
C ALA A 49 24.71 10.68 5.20
N VAL A 50 25.19 11.44 4.21
CA VAL A 50 24.77 11.30 2.81
C VAL A 50 25.12 9.91 2.28
N LEU A 51 26.40 9.50 2.35
CA LEU A 51 26.83 8.22 1.78
C LEU A 51 26.20 7.03 2.50
N ALA A 52 26.20 7.02 3.84
CA ALA A 52 25.59 5.96 4.62
C ALA A 52 24.07 5.93 4.43
N GLY A 53 23.41 7.10 4.36
CA GLY A 53 21.98 7.22 4.08
C GLY A 53 21.61 6.60 2.74
N TYR A 54 22.31 7.02 1.68
CA TYR A 54 22.09 6.49 0.33
C TYR A 54 22.34 4.98 0.23
N LEU A 55 23.46 4.48 0.75
CA LEU A 55 23.79 3.05 0.65
C LEU A 55 22.88 2.17 1.53
N GLY A 56 22.44 2.68 2.69
CA GLY A 56 21.43 2.00 3.51
C GLY A 56 20.07 1.92 2.81
N GLY A 57 19.63 3.04 2.21
CA GLY A 57 18.41 3.08 1.40
C GLY A 57 18.49 2.16 0.18
N LEU A 58 19.65 2.10 -0.48
CA LEU A 58 19.87 1.22 -1.63
C LEU A 58 19.77 -0.24 -1.23
N ALA A 59 20.39 -0.63 -0.13
CA ALA A 59 20.29 -2.00 0.38
C ALA A 59 18.83 -2.39 0.69
N PHE A 60 18.08 -1.48 1.33
CA PHE A 60 16.65 -1.67 1.59
C PHE A 60 15.83 -1.81 0.29
N ASN A 61 15.96 -0.85 -0.63
CA ASN A 61 15.17 -0.79 -1.86
C ASN A 61 15.48 -1.96 -2.81
N LEU A 62 16.72 -2.43 -2.87
CA LEU A 62 17.08 -3.59 -3.68
C LEU A 62 16.34 -4.86 -3.24
N VAL A 63 16.14 -5.05 -1.93
CA VAL A 63 15.39 -6.20 -1.41
C VAL A 63 13.88 -5.97 -1.58
N LEU A 64 13.37 -4.84 -1.09
CA LEU A 64 11.95 -4.50 -1.10
C LEU A 64 11.35 -4.59 -2.51
N LEU A 65 12.04 -4.02 -3.49
CA LEU A 65 11.56 -3.86 -4.86
C LEU A 65 12.00 -4.99 -5.79
N SER A 66 12.54 -6.09 -5.25
CA SER A 66 13.02 -7.22 -6.04
C SER A 66 11.95 -7.84 -6.96
N TRP A 67 10.67 -7.66 -6.63
CA TRP A 67 9.54 -8.05 -7.48
C TRP A 67 9.52 -7.33 -8.84
N LEU A 68 10.12 -6.14 -8.98
CA LEU A 68 10.22 -5.44 -10.28
C LEU A 68 11.11 -6.15 -11.30
N ARG A 69 11.90 -7.16 -10.90
CA ARG A 69 12.74 -7.92 -11.82
C ARG A 69 11.95 -8.60 -12.93
N VAL A 70 10.67 -8.89 -12.71
CA VAL A 70 9.77 -9.45 -13.75
C VAL A 70 9.54 -8.47 -14.91
N LEU A 71 9.58 -7.16 -14.65
CA LEU A 71 9.52 -6.11 -15.69
C LEU A 71 10.89 -5.87 -16.33
N GLY A 72 11.95 -6.02 -15.54
CA GLY A 72 13.33 -5.91 -16.00
C GLY A 72 14.30 -5.57 -14.87
N VAL A 73 15.51 -6.13 -14.95
CA VAL A 73 16.59 -5.82 -14.00
C VAL A 73 16.96 -4.34 -14.04
N ASP A 74 16.90 -3.73 -15.22
CA ASP A 74 17.10 -2.30 -15.44
C ASP A 74 16.06 -1.45 -14.71
N ALA A 75 14.76 -1.78 -14.83
CA ALA A 75 13.69 -1.07 -14.13
C ALA A 75 13.82 -1.18 -12.60
N TRP A 76 14.09 -2.40 -12.11
CA TRP A 76 14.34 -2.65 -10.68
C TRP A 76 15.52 -1.83 -10.17
N LEU A 77 16.67 -1.86 -10.86
CA LEU A 77 17.86 -1.12 -10.45
C LEU A 77 17.64 0.40 -10.55
N ALA A 78 17.00 0.89 -11.61
CA ALA A 78 16.73 2.30 -11.79
C ALA A 78 15.85 2.86 -10.66
N LEU A 79 14.76 2.16 -10.33
CA LEU A 79 13.90 2.58 -9.23
C LEU A 79 14.62 2.45 -7.88
N ALA A 80 15.30 1.32 -7.62
CA ALA A 80 16.02 1.14 -6.35
C ALA A 80 17.10 2.22 -6.13
N VAL A 81 17.87 2.57 -7.17
CA VAL A 81 18.88 3.64 -7.16
C VAL A 81 18.21 5.01 -6.98
N GLY A 82 17.22 5.32 -7.82
CA GLY A 82 16.54 6.61 -7.80
C GLY A 82 15.82 6.87 -6.48
N TRP A 83 15.09 5.88 -5.95
CA TRP A 83 14.33 6.02 -4.71
C TRP A 83 15.19 6.05 -3.44
N SER A 84 16.47 5.67 -3.55
CA SER A 84 17.42 5.73 -2.43
C SER A 84 17.82 7.16 -2.06
N VAL A 85 17.54 8.16 -2.92
CA VAL A 85 17.83 9.56 -2.61
C VAL A 85 17.05 10.08 -1.40
N TRP A 86 15.83 9.58 -1.17
CA TRP A 86 15.01 9.96 0.00
C TRP A 86 15.70 9.60 1.33
N TRP A 87 16.49 8.54 1.34
CA TRP A 87 17.24 8.10 2.52
C TRP A 87 18.42 9.02 2.86
N ILE A 88 18.88 9.84 1.91
CA ILE A 88 19.87 10.90 2.18
C ILE A 88 19.27 11.93 3.13
N LEU A 89 18.02 12.35 2.90
CA LEU A 89 17.33 13.32 3.77
C LEU A 89 17.13 12.73 5.17
N LEU A 90 16.70 11.48 5.25
CA LEU A 90 16.54 10.77 6.52
C LEU A 90 17.86 10.68 7.30
N GLY A 91 18.95 10.32 6.62
CA GLY A 91 20.29 10.24 7.23
C GLY A 91 20.82 11.60 7.68
N LEU A 92 20.67 12.65 6.88
CA LEU A 92 21.06 14.01 7.23
C LEU A 92 20.25 14.56 8.41
N GLY A 93 18.93 14.41 8.35
CA GLY A 93 18.01 14.81 9.41
C GLY A 93 18.32 14.10 10.72
N THR A 94 18.52 12.79 10.69
CA THR A 94 18.85 12.00 11.88
C THR A 94 20.23 12.38 12.45
N ALA A 95 21.23 12.57 11.59
CA ALA A 95 22.55 13.03 12.02
C ALA A 95 22.51 14.40 12.71
N ALA A 96 21.60 15.29 12.31
CA ALA A 96 21.36 16.56 12.97
C ALA A 96 20.55 16.38 14.27
N ALA A 97 19.42 15.68 14.23
CA ALA A 97 18.51 15.47 15.34
C ALA A 97 19.18 14.81 16.56
N THR A 98 20.16 13.92 16.35
CA THR A 98 20.94 13.26 17.42
C THR A 98 21.85 14.21 18.23
N TRP A 99 21.87 15.50 17.91
CA TRP A 99 22.44 16.55 18.77
C TRP A 99 21.48 17.07 19.85
N LEU A 100 20.17 16.81 19.71
CA LEU A 100 19.17 17.14 20.74
C LEU A 100 19.37 16.27 21.98
N ARG A 101 19.30 16.88 23.17
CA ARG A 101 19.38 16.15 24.44
C ARG A 101 17.99 15.63 24.80
N GLY A 102 17.83 14.32 24.95
CA GLY A 102 16.58 13.68 25.36
C GLY A 102 15.50 13.59 24.28
N TRP A 103 15.35 14.63 23.44
CA TRP A 103 14.27 14.74 22.45
C TRP A 103 14.56 14.11 21.08
N TRP A 104 15.80 13.66 20.85
CA TRP A 104 16.18 13.09 19.56
C TRP A 104 15.36 11.86 19.14
N PRO A 105 14.84 10.97 20.02
CA PRO A 105 14.03 9.83 19.57
C PRO A 105 12.72 10.27 18.91
N LEU A 106 12.05 11.26 19.49
CA LEU A 106 10.84 11.84 18.93
C LEU A 106 11.10 12.55 17.61
N ALA A 107 12.22 13.28 17.50
CA ALA A 107 12.65 13.88 16.25
C ALA A 107 12.93 12.84 15.15
N VAL A 108 13.55 11.70 15.50
CA VAL A 108 13.77 10.60 14.55
C VAL A 108 12.44 10.01 14.08
N ALA A 109 11.49 9.76 14.99
CA ALA A 109 10.15 9.30 14.62
C ALA A 109 9.46 10.26 13.63
N GLY A 110 9.48 11.56 13.93
CA GLY A 110 8.91 12.57 13.03
C GLY A 110 9.65 12.70 11.69
N LEU A 111 10.96 12.47 11.65
CA LEU A 111 11.74 12.48 10.41
C LEU A 111 11.40 11.32 9.47
N TRP A 112 11.13 10.13 10.02
CA TRP A 112 10.63 9.01 9.23
C TRP A 112 9.29 9.35 8.59
N VAL A 113 8.34 9.90 9.37
CA VAL A 113 7.05 10.36 8.84
C VAL A 113 7.24 11.43 7.77
N LEU A 114 8.06 12.45 8.02
CA LEU A 114 8.34 13.51 7.05
C LEU A 114 8.88 12.95 5.72
N VAL A 115 9.88 12.07 5.77
CA VAL A 115 10.52 11.53 4.57
C VAL A 115 9.58 10.57 3.83
N GLU A 116 8.82 9.74 4.54
CA GLU A 116 7.79 8.89 3.93
C GLU A 116 6.67 9.72 3.27
N ALA A 117 6.21 10.77 3.93
CA ALA A 117 5.18 11.67 3.42
C ALA A 117 5.62 12.41 2.14
N LEU A 118 6.88 12.85 2.07
CA LEU A 118 7.46 13.47 0.88
C LEU A 118 7.66 12.45 -0.24
N ARG A 119 8.23 11.29 0.07
CA ARG A 119 8.46 10.18 -0.87
C ARG A 119 7.16 9.66 -1.49
N GLY A 120 6.08 9.63 -0.70
CA GLY A 120 4.76 9.21 -1.14
C GLY A 120 4.03 10.23 -2.03
N ARG A 121 4.55 11.45 -2.19
CA ARG A 121 3.91 12.52 -2.99
C ARG A 121 4.79 13.08 -4.10
N MET A 122 6.10 12.86 -4.05
CA MET A 122 7.05 13.40 -5.02
C MET A 122 8.14 12.41 -5.39
N PRO A 123 8.70 12.50 -6.62
CA PRO A 123 8.16 13.18 -7.80
C PRO A 123 6.97 12.42 -8.44
N TRP A 124 6.24 13.07 -9.37
CA TRP A 124 5.20 12.45 -10.22
C TRP A 124 4.06 11.74 -9.48
N GLY A 125 3.54 12.35 -8.42
CA GLY A 125 2.52 11.71 -7.57
C GLY A 125 3.11 10.85 -6.46
N GLY A 126 4.41 10.56 -6.51
CA GLY A 126 5.15 9.84 -5.48
C GLY A 126 5.08 8.33 -5.62
N PHE A 127 5.73 7.63 -4.68
CA PHE A 127 5.69 6.17 -4.58
C PHE A 127 5.77 5.81 -3.10
N PRO A 128 4.61 5.57 -2.45
CA PRO A 128 4.51 5.34 -1.01
C PRO A 128 4.97 3.94 -0.58
N TRP A 129 5.53 3.15 -1.49
CA TRP A 129 6.00 1.80 -1.20
C TRP A 129 7.13 1.80 -0.17
N GLY A 130 7.16 0.77 0.68
CA GLY A 130 8.22 0.63 1.68
C GLY A 130 8.06 1.51 2.92
N ARG A 131 6.83 1.90 3.28
CA ARG A 131 6.55 2.60 4.55
C ARG A 131 6.59 1.63 5.73
N LEU A 132 7.10 2.10 6.87
CA LEU A 132 7.15 1.29 8.09
C LEU A 132 5.76 0.84 8.55
N ALA A 133 4.73 1.66 8.32
CA ALA A 133 3.34 1.31 8.58
C ALA A 133 2.86 0.07 7.82
N PHE A 134 3.19 -0.05 6.53
CA PHE A 134 2.81 -1.20 5.71
C PHE A 134 3.53 -2.49 6.12
N ALA A 135 4.77 -2.40 6.63
CA ALA A 135 5.47 -3.55 7.20
C ALA A 135 4.93 -4.00 8.56
N ASN A 136 4.09 -3.18 9.20
CA ASN A 136 3.51 -3.45 10.52
C ASN A 136 1.97 -3.44 10.47
N SER A 137 1.40 -3.87 9.34
CA SER A 137 -0.04 -3.93 9.10
C SER A 137 -0.77 -5.04 9.88
N ASP A 138 -0.03 -5.98 10.47
CA ASP A 138 -0.56 -7.07 11.29
C ASP A 138 0.21 -7.18 12.60
N THR A 139 0.10 -6.15 13.43
CA THR A 139 0.82 -6.05 14.71
C THR A 139 -0.03 -5.38 15.77
N VAL A 140 0.45 -5.43 17.02
CA VAL A 140 -0.13 -4.66 18.13
C VAL A 140 -0.10 -3.14 17.89
N LEU A 141 0.70 -2.66 16.92
CA LEU A 141 0.75 -1.23 16.57
C LEU A 141 -0.29 -0.85 15.50
N THR A 142 -0.80 -1.80 14.71
CA THR A 142 -1.78 -1.54 13.64
C THR A 142 -2.99 -0.71 14.09
N PRO A 143 -3.60 -0.96 15.27
CA PRO A 143 -4.78 -0.21 15.74
C PRO A 143 -4.57 1.32 15.83
N TRP A 144 -3.33 1.81 15.95
CA TRP A 144 -3.05 3.24 15.92
C TRP A 144 -3.38 3.90 14.58
N SER A 145 -3.42 3.13 13.49
CA SER A 145 -3.86 3.64 12.19
C SER A 145 -5.31 4.13 12.24
N ALA A 146 -6.20 3.48 13.00
CA ALA A 146 -7.59 3.92 13.18
C ALA A 146 -7.72 5.21 14.01
N VAL A 147 -6.67 5.60 14.75
CA VAL A 147 -6.69 6.77 15.63
C VAL A 147 -6.04 7.98 14.98
N LEU A 148 -4.83 7.79 14.45
CA LEU A 148 -3.97 8.87 13.98
C LEU A 148 -3.41 8.63 12.57
N GLY A 149 -3.98 7.66 11.85
CA GLY A 149 -3.56 7.28 10.50
C GLY A 149 -2.27 6.46 10.46
N SER A 150 -1.93 5.98 9.27
CA SER A 150 -0.71 5.21 8.99
C SER A 150 0.59 5.89 9.47
N ALA A 151 0.63 7.23 9.45
CA ALA A 151 1.77 8.02 9.95
C ALA A 151 2.10 7.74 11.43
N ALA A 152 1.10 7.45 12.27
CA ALA A 152 1.33 7.11 13.67
C ALA A 152 2.00 5.75 13.82
N VAL A 153 1.63 4.76 13.00
CA VAL A 153 2.29 3.45 12.99
C VAL A 153 3.76 3.61 12.58
N THR A 154 4.05 4.39 11.52
CA THR A 154 5.44 4.73 11.16
C THR A 154 6.18 5.40 12.32
N ALA A 155 5.58 6.40 12.97
CA ALA A 155 6.21 7.11 14.08
C ALA A 155 6.47 6.20 15.29
N LEU A 156 5.55 5.30 15.62
CA LEU A 156 5.71 4.34 16.72
C LEU A 156 6.83 3.34 16.43
N VAL A 157 6.86 2.76 15.24
CA VAL A 157 7.92 1.82 14.82
C VAL A 157 9.29 2.52 14.85
N ALA A 158 9.37 3.71 14.27
CA ALA A 158 10.61 4.48 14.25
C ALA A 158 11.04 4.95 15.66
N GLY A 159 10.07 5.36 16.49
CA GLY A 159 10.27 5.77 17.87
C GLY A 159 10.74 4.63 18.76
N ILE A 160 10.16 3.44 18.62
CA ILE A 160 10.63 2.21 19.28
C ILE A 160 12.08 1.93 18.86
N GLY A 161 12.39 1.97 17.56
CA GLY A 161 13.76 1.79 17.08
C GLY A 161 14.76 2.80 17.66
N ALA A 162 14.37 4.07 17.74
CA ALA A 162 15.18 5.09 18.41
C ALA A 162 15.37 4.79 19.90
N MET A 163 14.32 4.35 20.60
CA MET A 163 14.40 3.98 22.01
C MET A 163 15.24 2.71 22.27
N LEU A 164 15.24 1.74 21.35
CA LEU A 164 16.16 0.59 21.40
C LEU A 164 17.62 1.07 21.41
N LEU A 165 17.95 2.09 20.60
CA LEU A 165 19.29 2.67 20.64
C LEU A 165 19.57 3.47 21.93
N VAL A 166 18.56 4.10 22.55
CA VAL A 166 18.70 4.68 23.90
C VAL A 166 19.11 3.61 24.90
N ILE A 167 18.40 2.47 24.92
CA ILE A 167 18.68 1.34 25.83
C ILE A 167 20.14 0.89 25.68
N VAL A 168 20.58 0.61 24.46
CA VAL A 168 21.96 0.17 24.17
C VAL A 168 22.99 1.18 24.66
N ARG A 169 22.76 2.48 24.42
CA ARG A 169 23.73 3.53 24.76
C ARG A 169 23.81 3.82 26.25
N GLU A 170 22.69 3.82 26.96
CA GLU A 170 22.69 4.02 28.42
C GLU A 170 23.25 2.78 29.14
N ALA A 171 22.94 1.56 28.65
CA ALA A 171 23.54 0.32 29.16
C ALA A 171 25.06 0.28 28.95
N TYR A 172 25.55 0.63 27.75
CA TYR A 172 26.98 0.75 27.47
C TYR A 172 27.66 1.81 28.36
N SER A 173 26.94 2.87 28.70
CA SER A 173 27.40 3.92 29.63
C SER A 173 27.21 3.56 31.11
N ARG A 174 26.81 2.32 31.43
CA ARG A 174 26.53 1.80 32.78
C ARG A 174 25.47 2.60 33.56
N ARG A 175 24.54 3.25 32.86
CA ARG A 175 23.40 3.98 33.44
C ARG A 175 22.14 3.11 33.36
N PHE A 176 22.14 2.06 34.17
CA PHE A 176 21.10 1.02 34.11
C PHE A 176 19.71 1.56 34.45
N ASP A 177 19.60 2.52 35.37
CA ASP A 177 18.36 3.24 35.70
C ASP A 177 17.68 3.83 34.46
N ARG A 178 18.45 4.50 33.60
CA ARG A 178 17.94 5.11 32.36
C ARG A 178 17.63 4.06 31.29
N ALA A 179 18.43 3.00 31.22
CA ALA A 179 18.15 1.88 30.33
C ALA A 179 16.85 1.18 30.70
N LEU A 180 16.61 0.92 32.00
CA LEU A 180 15.35 0.38 32.52
C LEU A 180 14.16 1.29 32.23
N GLY A 181 14.30 2.61 32.43
CA GLY A 181 13.26 3.57 32.05
C GLY A 181 12.93 3.53 30.55
N ALA A 182 13.95 3.44 29.70
CA ALA A 182 13.78 3.31 28.25
C ALA A 182 13.11 1.97 27.85
N ILE A 183 13.44 0.87 28.53
CA ILE A 183 12.75 -0.44 28.37
C ILE A 183 11.27 -0.29 28.72
N GLY A 184 10.95 0.37 29.84
CA GLY A 184 9.56 0.64 30.24
C GLY A 184 8.80 1.42 29.18
N ILE A 185 9.40 2.46 28.60
CA ILE A 185 8.80 3.23 27.50
C ILE A 185 8.58 2.35 26.27
N VAL A 186 9.57 1.53 25.86
CA VAL A 186 9.43 0.62 24.73
C VAL A 186 8.28 -0.37 24.97
N ALA A 187 8.18 -0.95 26.17
CA ALA A 187 7.10 -1.87 26.52
C ALA A 187 5.73 -1.18 26.43
N VAL A 188 5.59 0.04 26.96
CA VAL A 188 4.35 0.83 26.85
C VAL A 188 4.01 1.12 25.40
N LEU A 189 4.97 1.57 24.58
CA LEU A 189 4.73 1.86 23.17
C LEU A 189 4.35 0.59 22.39
N ALA A 190 5.08 -0.51 22.58
CA ALA A 190 4.85 -1.77 21.89
C ALA A 190 3.51 -2.43 22.23
N LEU A 191 2.96 -2.17 23.43
CA LEU A 191 1.68 -2.72 23.88
C LEU A 191 0.52 -1.72 23.80
N SER A 192 0.79 -0.47 23.43
CA SER A 192 -0.20 0.61 23.48
C SER A 192 -1.44 0.37 22.63
N GLY A 193 -1.30 -0.33 21.49
CA GLY A 193 -2.43 -0.57 20.60
C GLY A 193 -3.39 -1.68 21.07
N VAL A 194 -3.02 -2.52 22.05
CA VAL A 194 -3.94 -3.55 22.62
C VAL A 194 -5.20 -2.91 23.20
N LEU A 195 -5.08 -1.68 23.71
CA LEU A 195 -6.18 -0.97 24.37
C LEU A 195 -7.06 -0.18 23.39
N ILE A 196 -6.73 -0.16 22.10
CA ILE A 196 -7.50 0.56 21.09
C ILE A 196 -8.62 -0.36 20.60
N PRO A 197 -9.90 -0.05 20.88
CA PRO A 197 -10.99 -0.84 20.37
C PRO A 197 -11.11 -0.67 18.86
N LEU A 198 -11.30 -1.78 18.14
CA LEU A 198 -11.59 -1.80 16.72
C LEU A 198 -13.01 -2.34 16.51
N PRO A 199 -14.03 -1.47 16.36
CA PRO A 199 -15.39 -1.92 16.11
C PRO A 199 -15.46 -2.60 14.73
N THR A 200 -15.84 -3.87 14.72
CA THR A 200 -15.94 -4.68 13.48
C THR A 200 -17.37 -4.98 13.06
N VAL A 201 -18.35 -4.72 13.93
CA VAL A 201 -19.76 -5.04 13.69
C VAL A 201 -20.35 -4.15 12.60
N GLY A 202 -21.18 -4.75 11.76
CA GLY A 202 -21.97 -4.08 10.74
C GLY A 202 -22.96 -3.06 11.32
N GLN A 203 -23.19 -1.98 10.59
CA GLN A 203 -24.03 -0.85 10.96
C GLN A 203 -24.94 -0.46 9.78
N GLY A 204 -26.00 0.29 10.07
CA GLY A 204 -26.95 0.73 9.06
C GLY A 204 -27.84 -0.40 8.54
N SER A 205 -28.48 -0.16 7.40
CA SER A 205 -29.39 -1.13 6.76
C SER A 205 -29.05 -1.27 5.27
N PRO A 206 -28.72 -2.49 4.78
CA PRO A 206 -28.41 -3.66 5.58
C PRO A 206 -27.10 -3.49 6.36
N ALA A 207 -26.99 -4.16 7.51
CA ALA A 207 -25.78 -4.17 8.32
C ALA A 207 -24.71 -5.14 7.78
N TYR A 208 -25.15 -6.18 7.09
CA TYR A 208 -24.31 -7.21 6.48
C TYR A 208 -24.79 -7.46 5.06
N VAL A 209 -23.87 -7.61 4.12
CA VAL A 209 -24.16 -7.89 2.71
C VAL A 209 -23.28 -9.05 2.25
N PRO A 210 -23.84 -10.14 1.73
CA PRO A 210 -23.05 -11.21 1.13
C PRO A 210 -22.48 -10.70 -0.19
N LEU A 211 -21.16 -10.61 -0.30
CA LEU A 211 -20.46 -10.18 -1.50
C LEU A 211 -19.56 -11.30 -2.00
N ALA A 212 -19.54 -11.50 -3.31
CA ALA A 212 -18.65 -12.46 -3.95
C ALA A 212 -17.46 -11.75 -4.61
N VAL A 213 -16.25 -12.28 -4.44
CA VAL A 213 -15.07 -11.92 -5.25
C VAL A 213 -14.71 -13.11 -6.14
N VAL A 214 -14.48 -12.85 -7.42
CA VAL A 214 -14.16 -13.88 -8.42
C VAL A 214 -12.74 -13.67 -8.93
N GLN A 215 -11.97 -14.76 -8.95
CA GLN A 215 -10.64 -14.83 -9.53
C GLN A 215 -10.67 -15.78 -10.72
N GLY A 216 -10.61 -15.25 -11.95
CA GLY A 216 -10.63 -16.08 -13.17
C GLY A 216 -9.26 -16.69 -13.52
N SER A 217 -8.16 -16.16 -12.97
CA SER A 217 -6.78 -16.47 -13.39
C SER A 217 -6.51 -16.10 -14.86
N VAL A 218 -5.26 -16.27 -15.29
CA VAL A 218 -4.81 -16.00 -16.67
C VAL A 218 -4.67 -17.29 -17.48
N PRO A 219 -4.90 -17.25 -18.81
CA PRO A 219 -4.68 -18.41 -19.68
C PRO A 219 -3.20 -18.84 -19.70
N ARG A 220 -2.96 -20.14 -19.96
CA ARG A 220 -1.60 -20.67 -20.12
C ARG A 220 -0.93 -20.13 -21.39
N ILE A 221 0.41 -20.06 -21.38
CA ILE A 221 1.27 -19.49 -22.44
C ILE A 221 0.93 -20.06 -23.82
N GLY A 222 0.92 -19.22 -24.86
CA GLY A 222 0.77 -19.64 -26.27
C GLY A 222 -0.27 -18.86 -27.10
N LEU A 223 -1.03 -17.95 -26.48
CA LEU A 223 -2.03 -17.11 -27.14
C LEU A 223 -1.44 -15.78 -27.65
N THR A 224 -2.02 -15.24 -28.73
CA THR A 224 -1.74 -13.85 -29.16
C THR A 224 -2.30 -12.85 -28.14
N GLU A 225 -1.79 -11.61 -28.09
CA GLU A 225 -2.26 -10.61 -27.12
C GLU A 225 -3.79 -10.43 -27.13
N GLY A 226 -4.39 -10.26 -28.31
CA GLY A 226 -5.86 -10.12 -28.41
C GLY A 226 -6.63 -11.39 -28.01
N ALA A 227 -6.05 -12.57 -28.15
CA ALA A 227 -6.64 -13.82 -27.68
C ALA A 227 -6.47 -14.00 -26.17
N GLN A 228 -5.37 -13.52 -25.59
CA GLN A 228 -5.16 -13.49 -24.14
C GLN A 228 -6.19 -12.58 -23.46
N ARG A 229 -6.38 -11.36 -23.97
CA ARG A 229 -7.33 -10.38 -23.42
C ARG A 229 -8.76 -10.94 -23.34
N ARG A 230 -9.20 -11.63 -24.40
CA ARG A 230 -10.51 -12.31 -24.41
C ARG A 230 -10.57 -13.51 -23.47
N ALA A 231 -9.52 -14.32 -23.42
CA ALA A 231 -9.48 -15.47 -22.53
C ALA A 231 -9.53 -15.08 -21.04
N VAL A 232 -8.97 -13.93 -20.64
CA VAL A 232 -9.13 -13.42 -19.26
C VAL A 232 -10.60 -13.13 -18.98
N LEU A 233 -11.32 -12.44 -19.87
CA LEU A 233 -12.76 -12.22 -19.72
C LEU A 233 -13.53 -13.54 -19.62
N ASP A 234 -13.29 -14.46 -20.55
CA ASP A 234 -13.96 -15.76 -20.60
C ASP A 234 -13.73 -16.57 -19.31
N ASN A 235 -12.56 -16.48 -18.70
CA ASN A 235 -12.25 -17.12 -17.42
C ASN A 235 -13.11 -16.55 -16.27
N HIS A 236 -13.27 -15.23 -16.18
CA HIS A 236 -14.08 -14.59 -15.13
C HIS A 236 -15.57 -14.88 -15.31
N VAL A 237 -16.03 -14.92 -16.57
CA VAL A 237 -17.37 -15.36 -16.92
C VAL A 237 -17.58 -16.80 -16.46
N THR A 238 -16.67 -17.71 -16.83
CA THR A 238 -16.75 -19.14 -16.46
C THR A 238 -16.78 -19.32 -14.94
N ALA A 239 -15.88 -18.68 -14.20
CA ALA A 239 -15.85 -18.75 -12.73
C ALA A 239 -17.14 -18.20 -12.09
N THR A 240 -17.75 -17.18 -12.70
CA THR A 240 -19.04 -16.63 -12.25
C THR A 240 -20.21 -17.57 -12.56
N LEU A 241 -20.20 -18.23 -13.71
CA LEU A 241 -21.20 -19.25 -14.05
C LEU A 241 -21.11 -20.46 -13.10
N GLU A 242 -19.90 -20.93 -12.79
CA GLU A 242 -19.68 -21.98 -11.81
C GLU A 242 -20.18 -21.58 -10.41
N LEU A 243 -19.96 -20.33 -10.00
CA LEU A 243 -20.52 -19.79 -8.76
C LEU A 243 -22.06 -19.79 -8.80
N ALA A 244 -22.66 -19.33 -9.90
CA ALA A 244 -24.11 -19.32 -10.07
C ALA A 244 -24.72 -20.72 -9.96
N GLU A 245 -24.06 -21.73 -10.55
CA GLU A 245 -24.48 -23.12 -10.40
C GLU A 245 -24.39 -23.62 -8.95
N ARG A 246 -23.29 -23.32 -8.23
CA ARG A 246 -23.16 -23.68 -6.80
C ARG A 246 -24.26 -23.04 -5.95
N VAL A 247 -24.59 -21.78 -6.20
CA VAL A 247 -25.69 -21.07 -5.54
C VAL A 247 -27.04 -21.74 -5.84
N GLN A 248 -27.31 -22.09 -7.10
CA GLN A 248 -28.54 -22.78 -7.49
C GLN A 248 -28.68 -24.18 -6.86
N ARG A 249 -27.56 -24.88 -6.66
CA ARG A 249 -27.52 -26.17 -5.95
C ARG A 249 -27.58 -26.04 -4.43
N GLY A 250 -27.52 -24.81 -3.88
CA GLY A 250 -27.49 -24.54 -2.44
C GLY A 250 -26.16 -24.91 -1.77
N GLU A 251 -25.09 -25.04 -2.55
CA GLU A 251 -23.72 -25.32 -2.06
C GLU A 251 -23.05 -24.04 -1.52
N GLU A 252 -23.47 -22.88 -2.01
CA GLU A 252 -22.99 -21.55 -1.61
C GLU A 252 -24.17 -20.60 -1.35
N PRO A 253 -24.04 -19.64 -0.41
CA PRO A 253 -25.06 -18.62 -0.22
C PRO A 253 -25.14 -17.70 -1.43
N ALA A 254 -26.37 -17.26 -1.77
CA ALA A 254 -26.56 -16.31 -2.86
C ALA A 254 -25.91 -14.96 -2.51
N PRO A 255 -24.92 -14.48 -3.29
CA PRO A 255 -24.37 -13.16 -3.09
C PRO A 255 -25.37 -12.08 -3.51
N ALA A 256 -25.25 -10.89 -2.93
CA ALA A 256 -26.00 -9.71 -3.33
C ALA A 256 -25.33 -8.94 -4.47
N ALA A 257 -24.04 -9.19 -4.70
CA ALA A 257 -23.26 -8.70 -5.85
C ALA A 257 -21.97 -9.51 -6.04
N VAL A 258 -21.40 -9.43 -7.24
CA VAL A 258 -20.12 -10.06 -7.60
C VAL A 258 -19.10 -8.99 -7.95
N ILE A 259 -17.84 -9.22 -7.60
CA ILE A 259 -16.73 -8.30 -7.86
C ILE A 259 -15.70 -9.05 -8.70
N TRP A 260 -15.40 -8.51 -9.88
CA TRP A 260 -14.30 -8.94 -10.72
C TRP A 260 -13.07 -8.05 -10.52
N PRO A 261 -11.86 -8.54 -10.83
CA PRO A 261 -10.63 -7.79 -10.69
C PRO A 261 -10.47 -6.68 -11.74
N GLU A 262 -9.44 -5.86 -11.54
CA GLU A 262 -8.96 -4.89 -12.54
C GLU A 262 -8.66 -5.64 -13.84
N ASN A 263 -8.99 -5.02 -14.98
CA ASN A 263 -8.75 -5.58 -16.30
C ASN A 263 -9.31 -7.00 -16.50
N SER A 264 -10.35 -7.38 -15.75
CA SER A 264 -11.13 -8.60 -16.01
C SER A 264 -11.72 -8.62 -17.43
N SER A 265 -11.95 -7.44 -18.02
CA SER A 265 -12.19 -7.25 -19.45
C SER A 265 -11.17 -6.31 -20.07
N ASP A 266 -10.12 -6.87 -20.68
CA ASP A 266 -9.13 -6.11 -21.48
C ASP A 266 -9.63 -5.72 -22.89
N VAL A 267 -10.91 -5.97 -23.16
CA VAL A 267 -11.63 -5.55 -24.37
C VAL A 267 -12.75 -4.60 -23.94
N ASN A 268 -12.89 -3.46 -24.61
CA ASN A 268 -13.89 -2.47 -24.25
C ASN A 268 -15.32 -3.02 -24.44
N PRO A 269 -16.10 -3.22 -23.36
CA PRO A 269 -17.44 -3.81 -23.46
C PRO A 269 -18.51 -2.83 -23.97
N TYR A 270 -18.19 -1.54 -24.09
CA TYR A 270 -19.08 -0.54 -24.70
C TYR A 270 -19.06 -0.61 -26.23
N THR A 271 -17.94 -1.04 -26.82
CA THR A 271 -17.74 -1.05 -28.28
C THR A 271 -17.67 -2.46 -28.87
N ASP A 272 -17.26 -3.47 -28.09
CA ASP A 272 -17.25 -4.86 -28.51
C ASP A 272 -18.51 -5.60 -28.03
N SER A 273 -19.39 -5.94 -28.98
CA SER A 273 -20.65 -6.62 -28.69
C SER A 273 -20.49 -8.03 -28.13
N ALA A 274 -19.37 -8.71 -28.41
CA ALA A 274 -19.11 -10.05 -27.89
C ALA A 274 -18.67 -9.99 -26.42
N ALA A 275 -17.80 -9.04 -26.08
CA ALA A 275 -17.43 -8.78 -24.69
C ALA A 275 -18.67 -8.39 -23.85
N ARG A 276 -19.50 -7.48 -24.39
CA ARG A 276 -20.79 -7.12 -23.79
C ARG A 276 -21.68 -8.34 -23.53
N ALA A 277 -21.85 -9.20 -24.53
CA ALA A 277 -22.70 -10.38 -24.43
C ALA A 277 -22.21 -11.38 -23.37
N GLN A 278 -20.89 -11.56 -23.25
CA GLN A 278 -20.29 -12.43 -22.23
C GLN A 278 -20.56 -11.92 -20.81
N ILE A 279 -20.41 -10.61 -20.59
CA ILE A 279 -20.70 -10.00 -19.28
C ILE A 279 -22.21 -10.08 -18.98
N ASP A 280 -23.07 -9.82 -19.98
CA ASP A 280 -24.52 -9.98 -19.84
C ASP A 280 -24.92 -11.41 -19.46
N ILE A 281 -24.26 -12.42 -20.05
CA ILE A 281 -24.49 -13.84 -19.70
C ILE A 281 -24.15 -14.10 -18.24
N ALA A 282 -22.97 -13.65 -17.79
CA ALA A 282 -22.54 -13.84 -16.40
C ALA A 282 -23.49 -13.14 -15.41
N ALA A 283 -23.82 -11.87 -15.65
CA ALA A 283 -24.70 -11.08 -14.80
C ALA A 283 -26.10 -11.70 -14.70
N LYS A 284 -26.68 -12.13 -15.83
CA LYS A 284 -27.99 -12.79 -15.85
C LYS A 284 -27.99 -14.17 -15.17
N ALA A 285 -26.90 -14.92 -15.29
CA ALA A 285 -26.80 -16.24 -14.69
C ALA A 285 -26.73 -16.19 -13.16
N ILE A 286 -25.93 -15.27 -12.60
CA ILE A 286 -25.88 -15.06 -11.14
C ILE A 286 -27.07 -14.26 -10.61
N GLY A 287 -27.70 -13.44 -11.46
CA GLY A 287 -28.92 -12.70 -11.15
C GLY A 287 -28.72 -11.45 -10.29
N VAL A 288 -27.48 -11.01 -10.08
CA VAL A 288 -27.12 -9.84 -9.28
C VAL A 288 -26.08 -8.96 -10.01
N PRO A 289 -25.93 -7.68 -9.63
CA PRO A 289 -24.94 -6.80 -10.25
C PRO A 289 -23.49 -7.30 -10.11
N ILE A 290 -22.68 -7.01 -11.12
CA ILE A 290 -21.25 -7.34 -11.16
C ILE A 290 -20.42 -6.04 -11.27
N LEU A 291 -19.41 -5.84 -10.43
CA LEU A 291 -18.37 -4.83 -10.67
C LEU A 291 -17.32 -5.40 -11.63
N VAL A 292 -17.22 -4.85 -12.83
CA VAL A 292 -16.34 -5.32 -13.91
C VAL A 292 -15.19 -4.34 -14.11
N GLY A 293 -13.95 -4.79 -13.92
CA GLY A 293 -12.76 -4.01 -14.27
C GLY A 293 -12.48 -4.08 -15.77
N ALA A 294 -12.40 -2.94 -16.46
CA ALA A 294 -12.22 -2.86 -17.90
C ALA A 294 -11.25 -1.76 -18.34
N VAL A 295 -10.74 -1.89 -19.57
CA VAL A 295 -9.98 -0.83 -20.25
C VAL A 295 -10.83 -0.25 -21.37
N VAL A 296 -11.03 1.06 -21.36
CA VAL A 296 -11.88 1.76 -22.34
C VAL A 296 -11.13 2.93 -22.95
N GLU A 297 -11.48 3.32 -24.18
CA GLU A 297 -10.89 4.49 -24.82
C GLU A 297 -11.34 5.79 -24.15
N ALA A 298 -10.38 6.65 -23.82
CA ALA A 298 -10.61 8.00 -23.26
C ALA A 298 -10.48 9.12 -24.31
N GLY A 299 -10.10 8.76 -25.54
CA GLY A 299 -9.71 9.65 -26.63
C GLY A 299 -8.97 8.86 -27.72
N GLU A 300 -8.36 9.57 -28.67
CA GLU A 300 -7.63 8.93 -29.79
C GLU A 300 -6.41 8.14 -29.27
N ASP A 301 -5.64 8.72 -28.34
CA ASP A 301 -4.37 8.17 -27.83
C ASP A 301 -4.34 7.93 -26.32
N THR A 302 -5.50 7.95 -25.66
CA THR A 302 -5.60 7.80 -24.20
C THR A 302 -6.59 6.70 -23.82
N LEU A 303 -6.35 6.09 -22.67
CA LEU A 303 -7.17 5.02 -22.11
C LEU A 303 -7.66 5.40 -20.71
N TYR A 304 -8.80 4.84 -20.31
CA TYR A 304 -9.24 4.78 -18.93
C TYR A 304 -9.15 3.34 -18.43
N ASN A 305 -8.76 3.20 -17.16
CA ASN A 305 -8.89 1.97 -16.40
C ASN A 305 -10.11 2.17 -15.48
N VAL A 306 -11.15 1.36 -15.69
CA VAL A 306 -12.48 1.62 -15.14
C VAL A 306 -13.06 0.42 -14.41
N GLY A 307 -13.72 0.67 -13.28
CA GLY A 307 -14.64 -0.25 -12.64
C GLY A 307 -16.07 0.09 -13.06
N ILE A 308 -16.78 -0.84 -13.70
CA ILE A 308 -18.14 -0.63 -14.22
C ILE A 308 -19.12 -1.49 -13.44
N VAL A 309 -20.15 -0.89 -12.87
CA VAL A 309 -21.28 -1.63 -12.29
C VAL A 309 -22.17 -2.12 -13.42
N TRP A 310 -22.25 -3.44 -13.55
CA TRP A 310 -23.04 -4.13 -14.56
C TRP A 310 -24.29 -4.77 -13.94
N ASP A 311 -25.44 -4.17 -14.18
CA ASP A 311 -26.74 -4.66 -13.74
C ASP A 311 -27.25 -5.79 -14.68
N PRO A 312 -27.84 -6.87 -14.15
CA PRO A 312 -28.31 -7.99 -14.95
C PRO A 312 -29.45 -7.65 -15.93
N GLN A 313 -30.18 -6.55 -15.71
CA GLN A 313 -31.30 -6.11 -16.56
C GLN A 313 -30.92 -4.89 -17.39
N LEU A 314 -30.24 -3.91 -16.79
CA LEU A 314 -29.92 -2.62 -17.42
C LEU A 314 -28.58 -2.66 -18.19
N GLY A 315 -27.69 -3.59 -17.87
CA GLY A 315 -26.32 -3.61 -18.36
C GLY A 315 -25.43 -2.60 -17.59
N PRO A 316 -24.47 -1.91 -18.24
CA PRO A 316 -23.58 -0.98 -17.54
C PRO A 316 -24.35 0.22 -16.98
N THR A 317 -24.03 0.61 -15.75
CA THR A 317 -24.70 1.69 -14.99
C THR A 317 -23.68 2.69 -14.44
N ASP A 318 -23.34 2.63 -13.15
CA ASP A 318 -22.33 3.49 -12.53
C ASP A 318 -20.92 3.04 -12.93
N GLU A 319 -19.97 3.97 -13.00
CA GLU A 319 -18.56 3.66 -13.26
C GLU A 319 -17.60 4.52 -12.43
N TYR A 320 -16.46 3.95 -12.09
CA TYR A 320 -15.32 4.63 -11.48
C TYR A 320 -14.14 4.58 -12.44
N ILE A 321 -13.51 5.73 -12.68
CA ILE A 321 -12.26 5.83 -13.45
C ILE A 321 -11.12 5.98 -12.46
N LYS A 322 -10.13 5.08 -12.55
CA LYS A 322 -8.89 5.13 -11.74
C LYS A 322 -8.31 6.55 -11.72
N GLN A 323 -8.14 7.12 -10.53
CA GLN A 323 -7.61 8.48 -10.35
C GLN A 323 -6.10 8.55 -10.48
N HIS A 324 -5.39 7.51 -10.04
CA HIS A 324 -3.92 7.51 -9.96
C HIS A 324 -3.28 6.43 -10.84
N PRO A 325 -3.12 6.69 -12.15
CA PRO A 325 -2.34 5.83 -13.02
C PRO A 325 -0.90 5.64 -12.53
N VAL A 326 -0.34 4.46 -12.74
CA VAL A 326 1.02 4.09 -12.30
C VAL A 326 2.08 4.70 -13.23
N PRO A 327 3.02 5.50 -12.71
CA PRO A 327 4.13 6.02 -13.51
C PRO A 327 4.98 4.89 -14.09
N PHE A 328 5.39 5.02 -15.35
CA PHE A 328 6.19 4.06 -16.13
C PHE A 328 5.53 2.71 -16.42
N GLY A 329 4.31 2.47 -15.93
CA GLY A 329 3.51 1.27 -16.21
C GLY A 329 2.24 1.59 -17.01
N GLU A 330 1.49 2.59 -16.57
CA GLU A 330 0.23 3.02 -17.21
C GLU A 330 0.38 4.36 -17.93
N TYR A 331 1.34 5.19 -17.52
CA TYR A 331 1.68 6.40 -18.27
C TYR A 331 3.19 6.68 -18.23
N LEU A 332 3.69 7.47 -19.18
CA LEU A 332 5.10 7.82 -19.30
C LEU A 332 5.37 9.29 -18.94
N PRO A 333 5.91 9.59 -17.74
CA PRO A 333 6.37 10.95 -17.42
C PRO A 333 7.40 11.43 -18.43
N GLY A 334 7.09 12.50 -19.18
CA GLY A 334 7.99 13.00 -20.23
C GLY A 334 8.14 12.04 -21.41
N ARG A 335 7.05 11.37 -21.82
CA ARG A 335 6.96 10.41 -22.93
C ARG A 335 7.88 10.71 -24.11
N SER A 336 7.84 11.93 -24.66
CA SER A 336 8.61 12.31 -25.85
C SER A 336 10.13 12.15 -25.68
N LEU A 337 10.66 12.41 -24.49
CA LEU A 337 12.08 12.22 -24.19
C LEU A 337 12.41 10.74 -23.99
N LEU A 338 11.58 10.03 -23.22
CA LEU A 338 11.83 8.65 -22.84
C LEU A 338 11.73 7.68 -24.01
N THR A 339 10.71 7.80 -24.87
CA THR A 339 10.54 6.93 -26.04
C THR A 339 11.62 7.18 -27.10
N SER A 340 12.25 8.35 -27.13
CA SER A 340 13.38 8.63 -28.02
C SER A 340 14.67 7.88 -27.66
N VAL A 341 14.79 7.39 -26.42
CA VAL A 341 15.99 6.74 -25.89
C VAL A 341 15.74 5.27 -25.53
N ILE A 342 14.52 4.92 -25.11
CA ILE A 342 14.18 3.61 -24.57
C ILE A 342 13.02 3.01 -25.37
N THR A 343 13.35 2.08 -26.28
CA THR A 343 12.39 1.42 -27.17
C THR A 343 11.42 0.47 -26.45
N ARG A 344 11.73 0.01 -25.23
CA ARG A 344 10.80 -0.83 -24.43
C ARG A 344 9.47 -0.11 -24.14
N PHE A 345 9.48 1.22 -24.10
CA PHE A 345 8.28 2.01 -23.84
C PHE A 345 7.24 1.99 -24.97
N ASP A 346 7.59 1.42 -26.13
CA ASP A 346 6.61 1.12 -27.20
C ASP A 346 5.52 0.13 -26.74
N ARG A 347 5.75 -0.61 -25.64
CA ARG A 347 4.77 -1.47 -24.99
C ARG A 347 3.68 -0.73 -24.22
N ILE A 348 3.84 0.58 -23.99
CA ILE A 348 2.83 1.47 -23.41
C ILE A 348 2.45 2.47 -24.51
N PRO A 349 1.73 2.03 -25.57
CA PRO A 349 1.50 2.86 -26.74
C PRO A 349 0.59 4.05 -26.44
N LYS A 350 -0.32 3.91 -25.47
CA LYS A 350 -1.27 4.94 -25.01
C LYS A 350 -1.08 5.20 -23.52
N ASP A 351 -1.27 6.44 -23.10
CA ASP A 351 -1.26 6.79 -21.68
C ASP A 351 -2.65 6.57 -21.07
N PHE A 352 -2.69 5.99 -19.87
CA PHE A 352 -3.88 6.07 -19.03
C PHE A 352 -3.98 7.45 -18.40
N VAL A 353 -5.21 7.98 -18.36
CA VAL A 353 -5.54 9.27 -17.75
C VAL A 353 -6.45 9.08 -16.54
N GLY A 354 -6.26 9.92 -15.52
CA GLY A 354 -6.96 9.80 -14.24
C GLY A 354 -8.40 10.35 -14.28
N GLY A 355 -9.30 9.70 -13.54
CA GLY A 355 -10.65 10.18 -13.28
C GLY A 355 -10.72 11.29 -12.21
N PRO A 356 -11.79 12.11 -12.19
CA PRO A 356 -11.94 13.19 -11.22
C PRO A 356 -12.69 12.78 -9.93
N ASP A 357 -13.52 11.74 -9.99
CA ASP A 357 -14.49 11.40 -8.95
C ASP A 357 -13.99 10.30 -8.02
N SER A 358 -14.42 10.31 -6.75
CA SER A 358 -14.13 9.23 -5.79
C SER A 358 -14.67 7.89 -6.27
N GLY A 359 -14.08 6.78 -5.83
CA GLY A 359 -14.52 5.42 -6.19
C GLY A 359 -15.82 4.94 -5.53
N VAL A 360 -16.69 5.85 -5.06
CA VAL A 360 -17.93 5.46 -4.41
C VAL A 360 -18.96 5.02 -5.46
N LEU A 361 -19.31 3.72 -5.46
CA LEU A 361 -20.27 3.13 -6.40
C LEU A 361 -21.41 2.43 -5.65
N GLN A 362 -22.60 2.42 -6.24
CA GLN A 362 -23.72 1.62 -5.75
C GLN A 362 -23.72 0.24 -6.43
N LEU A 363 -23.30 -0.80 -5.71
CA LEU A 363 -23.25 -2.18 -6.20
C LEU A 363 -24.31 -3.03 -5.47
N GLY A 364 -25.49 -3.14 -6.08
CA GLY A 364 -26.64 -3.78 -5.43
C GLY A 364 -27.03 -3.04 -4.15
N PRO A 365 -27.17 -3.69 -2.98
CA PRO A 365 -27.43 -3.01 -1.70
C PRO A 365 -26.17 -2.42 -1.05
N ALA A 366 -24.97 -2.71 -1.57
CA ALA A 366 -23.70 -2.25 -1.00
C ALA A 366 -23.26 -0.94 -1.65
N ARG A 367 -22.88 0.04 -0.83
CA ARG A 367 -22.15 1.22 -1.27
C ARG A 367 -20.67 0.96 -1.10
N ILE A 368 -19.99 0.64 -2.19
CA ILE A 368 -18.59 0.26 -2.18
C ILE A 368 -17.71 1.48 -2.42
N GLY A 369 -16.48 1.43 -1.94
CA GLY A 369 -15.40 2.30 -2.36
C GLY A 369 -14.42 1.49 -3.20
N ASP A 370 -14.49 1.63 -4.51
CA ASP A 370 -13.60 0.98 -5.45
C ASP A 370 -12.23 1.67 -5.48
N ILE A 371 -11.18 0.86 -5.43
CA ILE A 371 -9.78 1.27 -5.31
C ILE A 371 -8.99 0.40 -6.28
N ILE A 372 -8.52 0.97 -7.38
CA ILE A 372 -7.93 0.17 -8.45
C ILE A 372 -6.41 0.04 -8.21
N CYS A 373 -5.97 -1.17 -7.90
CA CYS A 373 -4.59 -1.62 -7.93
C CYS A 373 -3.65 -0.84 -6.97
N PHE A 374 -2.77 0.02 -7.52
CA PHE A 374 -1.80 0.79 -6.73
C PHE A 374 -2.44 1.86 -5.85
N GLU A 375 -3.70 2.22 -6.10
CA GLU A 375 -4.42 3.27 -5.37
C GLU A 375 -4.53 3.00 -3.87
N VAL A 376 -4.57 1.72 -3.46
CA VAL A 376 -4.63 1.32 -2.04
C VAL A 376 -3.42 1.81 -1.22
N ALA A 377 -2.30 2.09 -1.89
CA ALA A 377 -1.09 2.59 -1.26
C ALA A 377 -1.15 4.09 -0.94
N TYR A 378 -2.11 4.84 -1.49
CA TYR A 378 -2.23 6.30 -1.34
C TYR A 378 -3.24 6.71 -0.27
N ASP A 379 -2.76 7.45 0.73
CA ASP A 379 -3.57 7.80 1.93
C ASP A 379 -4.81 8.62 1.58
N SER A 380 -4.66 9.71 0.80
CA SER A 380 -5.76 10.63 0.51
C SER A 380 -6.85 9.97 -0.31
N LEU A 381 -6.50 9.16 -1.30
CA LEU A 381 -7.46 8.53 -2.20
C LEU A 381 -8.40 7.59 -1.42
N VAL A 382 -7.84 6.70 -0.59
CA VAL A 382 -8.67 5.79 0.23
C VAL A 382 -9.48 6.59 1.26
N SER A 383 -8.87 7.59 1.90
CA SER A 383 -9.57 8.43 2.88
C SER A 383 -10.73 9.21 2.25
N ASP A 384 -10.55 9.79 1.08
CA ASP A 384 -11.57 10.58 0.39
C ASP A 384 -12.74 9.67 -0.03
N THR A 385 -12.47 8.50 -0.59
CA THR A 385 -13.49 7.48 -0.92
C THR A 385 -14.33 7.06 0.32
N VAL A 386 -13.71 6.92 1.49
CA VAL A 386 -14.44 6.60 2.74
C VAL A 386 -15.28 7.79 3.21
N LEU A 387 -14.72 8.99 3.16
CA LEU A 387 -15.42 10.22 3.56
C LEU A 387 -16.60 10.55 2.64
N ASP A 388 -16.52 10.17 1.36
CA ASP A 388 -17.58 10.32 0.37
C ASP A 388 -18.67 9.24 0.48
N GLY A 389 -18.51 8.29 1.42
CA GLY A 389 -19.57 7.42 1.90
C GLY A 389 -19.40 5.94 1.62
N ALA A 390 -18.21 5.47 1.22
CA ALA A 390 -17.97 4.04 1.08
C ALA A 390 -18.21 3.28 2.41
N ARG A 391 -19.00 2.21 2.35
CA ARG A 391 -19.34 1.36 3.50
C ARG A 391 -18.48 0.10 3.60
N VAL A 392 -17.74 -0.19 2.52
CA VAL A 392 -16.78 -1.28 2.33
C VAL A 392 -15.79 -0.83 1.25
N LEU A 393 -14.55 -1.30 1.29
CA LEU A 393 -13.57 -1.04 0.25
C LEU A 393 -13.42 -2.26 -0.66
N VAL A 394 -13.32 -2.03 -1.96
CA VAL A 394 -13.05 -3.05 -2.98
C VAL A 394 -11.73 -2.69 -3.65
N VAL A 395 -10.79 -3.63 -3.67
CA VAL A 395 -9.51 -3.46 -4.34
C VAL A 395 -9.51 -4.33 -5.59
N GLN A 396 -9.78 -3.73 -6.74
CA GLN A 396 -9.64 -4.37 -8.04
C GLN A 396 -8.17 -4.37 -8.45
N THR A 397 -7.56 -5.53 -8.69
CA THR A 397 -6.12 -5.58 -9.00
C THR A 397 -5.73 -6.65 -10.02
N ASN A 398 -4.89 -6.27 -10.98
CA ASN A 398 -4.32 -7.20 -11.95
C ASN A 398 -2.84 -7.47 -11.61
N ASN A 399 -2.61 -8.47 -10.78
CA ASN A 399 -1.27 -8.88 -10.39
C ASN A 399 -0.68 -9.97 -11.30
N ALA A 400 -1.22 -10.20 -12.51
CA ALA A 400 -0.77 -11.30 -13.37
C ALA A 400 0.72 -11.21 -13.71
N THR A 401 1.23 -9.99 -13.93
CA THR A 401 2.65 -9.75 -14.18
C THR A 401 3.53 -10.07 -12.97
N TYR A 402 3.00 -9.92 -11.76
CA TYR A 402 3.74 -10.03 -10.50
C TYR A 402 3.48 -11.35 -9.76
N ALA A 403 2.76 -12.29 -10.39
CA ALA A 403 2.46 -13.57 -9.78
C ALA A 403 3.75 -14.34 -9.42
N GLY A 404 3.80 -14.91 -8.23
CA GLY A 404 4.98 -15.60 -7.69
C GLY A 404 6.11 -14.67 -7.25
N THR A 405 5.83 -13.37 -7.07
CA THR A 405 6.74 -12.40 -6.45
C THR A 405 6.18 -11.91 -5.11
N SER A 406 6.92 -11.10 -4.37
CA SER A 406 6.43 -10.54 -3.10
C SER A 406 5.43 -9.38 -3.24
N GLN A 407 5.15 -8.90 -4.45
CA GLN A 407 4.29 -7.74 -4.67
C GLN A 407 2.81 -7.98 -4.25
N PRO A 408 2.15 -9.10 -4.61
CA PRO A 408 0.78 -9.37 -4.17
C PRO A 408 0.66 -9.37 -2.64
N ALA A 409 1.60 -10.03 -1.93
CA ALA A 409 1.62 -10.06 -0.47
C ALA A 409 1.85 -8.65 0.13
N GLN A 410 2.68 -7.82 -0.50
CA GLN A 410 2.88 -6.42 -0.09
C GLN A 410 1.60 -5.58 -0.26
N GLN A 411 0.81 -5.81 -1.31
CA GLN A 411 -0.48 -5.13 -1.52
C GLN A 411 -1.55 -5.60 -0.52
N VAL A 412 -1.57 -6.90 -0.16
CA VAL A 412 -2.42 -7.41 0.92
C VAL A 412 -2.07 -6.72 2.24
N ALA A 413 -0.78 -6.56 2.56
CA ALA A 413 -0.36 -5.85 3.77
C ALA A 413 -0.83 -4.38 3.79
N MET A 414 -0.76 -3.67 2.65
CA MET A 414 -1.33 -2.32 2.53
C MET A 414 -2.84 -2.32 2.78
N SER A 415 -3.56 -3.26 2.17
CA SER A 415 -5.02 -3.40 2.30
C SER A 415 -5.44 -3.68 3.74
N ARG A 416 -4.69 -4.51 4.48
CA ARG A 416 -4.91 -4.75 5.91
C ARG A 416 -4.79 -3.48 6.74
N LEU A 417 -3.78 -2.65 6.45
CA LEU A 417 -3.65 -1.35 7.13
C LEU A 417 -4.84 -0.44 6.83
N ARG A 418 -5.30 -0.36 5.57
CA ARG A 418 -6.46 0.45 5.18
C ARG A 418 -7.75 -0.02 5.83
N ALA A 419 -7.92 -1.33 5.97
CA ALA A 419 -9.08 -1.91 6.63
C ALA A 419 -9.21 -1.39 8.08
N VAL A 420 -8.10 -1.36 8.82
CA VAL A 420 -8.05 -0.86 10.20
C VAL A 420 -8.16 0.66 10.24
N GLU A 421 -7.41 1.37 9.40
CA GLU A 421 -7.35 2.83 9.36
C GLU A 421 -8.72 3.47 9.16
N HIS A 422 -9.53 2.89 8.27
CA HIS A 422 -10.86 3.38 7.94
C HIS A 422 -12.00 2.58 8.60
N GLY A 423 -11.66 1.53 9.36
CA GLY A 423 -12.64 0.63 9.95
C GLY A 423 -13.61 0.12 8.90
N ARG A 424 -13.10 -0.38 7.77
CA ARG A 424 -13.89 -0.95 6.66
C ARG A 424 -13.39 -2.36 6.37
N SER A 425 -14.28 -3.26 5.99
CA SER A 425 -13.83 -4.48 5.33
C SER A 425 -13.20 -4.12 3.99
N VAL A 426 -12.19 -4.88 3.58
CA VAL A 426 -11.55 -4.74 2.26
C VAL A 426 -11.67 -6.06 1.52
N LEU A 427 -12.27 -6.03 0.34
CA LEU A 427 -12.36 -7.18 -0.57
C LEU A 427 -11.36 -6.98 -1.69
N ILE A 428 -10.34 -7.83 -1.77
CA ILE A 428 -9.36 -7.80 -2.85
C ILE A 428 -9.83 -8.79 -3.91
N ALA A 429 -10.14 -8.28 -5.11
CA ALA A 429 -10.38 -9.09 -6.28
C ALA A 429 -9.14 -9.03 -7.18
N ALA A 430 -8.41 -10.14 -7.25
CA ALA A 430 -7.19 -10.24 -8.04
C ALA A 430 -7.40 -11.12 -9.28
N THR A 431 -6.84 -10.73 -10.43
CA THR A 431 -6.91 -11.54 -11.67
C THR A 431 -6.27 -12.91 -11.48
N SER A 432 -5.04 -12.94 -10.97
CA SER A 432 -4.31 -14.18 -10.67
C SER A 432 -3.38 -14.04 -9.45
N GLY A 433 -3.55 -12.97 -8.68
CA GLY A 433 -2.80 -12.70 -7.46
C GLY A 433 -3.49 -13.30 -6.23
N ILE A 434 -3.37 -12.64 -5.08
CA ILE A 434 -4.07 -13.04 -3.87
C ILE A 434 -5.43 -12.34 -3.85
N THR A 435 -6.51 -13.10 -4.04
CA THR A 435 -7.88 -12.65 -3.75
C THR A 435 -8.18 -12.93 -2.29
N ALA A 436 -8.70 -11.96 -1.55
CA ALA A 436 -8.90 -12.08 -0.11
C ALA A 436 -10.02 -11.19 0.44
N VAL A 437 -10.59 -11.61 1.57
CA VAL A 437 -11.53 -10.83 2.36
C VAL A 437 -10.88 -10.45 3.69
N ILE A 438 -10.82 -9.14 3.95
CA ILE A 438 -10.19 -8.55 5.13
C ILE A 438 -11.27 -7.87 5.96
N THR A 439 -11.29 -8.16 7.26
CA THR A 439 -12.24 -7.56 8.22
C THR A 439 -11.86 -6.12 8.56
N PRO A 440 -12.75 -5.34 9.20
CA PRO A 440 -12.41 -4.00 9.68
C PRO A 440 -11.31 -3.97 10.76
N SER A 441 -10.99 -5.12 11.37
CA SER A 441 -9.85 -5.27 12.29
C SER A 441 -8.54 -5.59 11.58
N GLY A 442 -8.56 -5.73 10.25
CA GLY A 442 -7.39 -6.04 9.44
C GLY A 442 -7.08 -7.53 9.35
N ASP A 443 -7.96 -8.41 9.83
CA ASP A 443 -7.78 -9.87 9.77
C ASP A 443 -8.17 -10.40 8.39
N VAL A 444 -7.34 -11.24 7.79
CA VAL A 444 -7.68 -11.99 6.57
C VAL A 444 -8.51 -13.20 6.98
N VAL A 445 -9.80 -13.22 6.63
CA VAL A 445 -10.72 -14.30 7.02
C VAL A 445 -10.86 -15.39 5.96
N GLU A 446 -10.64 -15.03 4.69
CA GLU A 446 -10.67 -15.97 3.57
C GLU A 446 -9.73 -15.49 2.46
N GLN A 447 -9.08 -16.42 1.77
CA GLN A 447 -8.17 -16.09 0.67
C GLN A 447 -8.09 -17.22 -0.37
N LEU A 448 -7.96 -16.85 -1.64
CA LEU A 448 -7.55 -17.74 -2.71
C LEU A 448 -6.06 -17.56 -2.98
N PRO A 449 -5.31 -18.65 -3.18
CA PRO A 449 -3.91 -18.57 -3.57
C PRO A 449 -3.77 -18.01 -4.99
N GLU A 450 -2.55 -17.58 -5.32
CA GLU A 450 -2.22 -17.09 -6.66
C GLU A 450 -2.46 -18.15 -7.73
N GLN A 451 -2.81 -17.68 -8.93
CA GLN A 451 -2.97 -18.47 -10.16
C GLN A 451 -4.05 -19.55 -10.13
N VAL A 452 -4.91 -19.58 -9.11
CA VAL A 452 -6.04 -20.53 -9.00
C VAL A 452 -7.34 -19.84 -9.40
N SER A 453 -8.12 -20.45 -10.29
CA SER A 453 -9.48 -19.95 -10.58
C SER A 453 -10.43 -20.32 -9.43
N GLY A 454 -11.29 -19.39 -9.03
CA GLY A 454 -12.26 -19.64 -7.97
C GLY A 454 -13.05 -18.40 -7.58
N SER A 455 -13.85 -18.52 -6.52
CA SER A 455 -14.60 -17.42 -5.93
C SER A 455 -14.69 -17.56 -4.42
N ILE A 456 -14.80 -16.44 -3.73
CA ILE A 456 -15.13 -16.38 -2.30
C ILE A 456 -16.47 -15.67 -2.15
N VAL A 457 -17.38 -16.19 -1.33
CA VAL A 457 -18.60 -15.48 -0.90
C VAL A 457 -18.51 -15.22 0.59
N ALA A 458 -18.46 -13.95 0.98
CA ALA A 458 -18.34 -13.55 2.38
C ALA A 458 -19.50 -12.65 2.79
N ASP A 459 -19.99 -12.82 4.02
CA ASP A 459 -20.95 -11.90 4.62
C ASP A 459 -20.21 -10.69 5.20
N VAL A 460 -20.33 -9.54 4.53
CA VAL A 460 -19.46 -8.38 4.78
C VAL A 460 -20.17 -7.36 5.67
N PRO A 461 -19.60 -6.96 6.83
CA PRO A 461 -20.17 -5.90 7.63
C PRO A 461 -20.07 -4.56 6.88
N MET A 462 -21.20 -3.93 6.62
CA MET A 462 -21.28 -2.57 6.10
C MET A 462 -21.09 -1.57 7.23
N ARG A 463 -20.26 -0.54 7.07
CA ARG A 463 -19.96 0.40 8.16
C ARG A 463 -20.09 1.85 7.69
N ASP A 464 -20.86 2.63 8.42
CA ASP A 464 -21.06 4.07 8.15
C ASP A 464 -20.22 4.94 9.10
N SER A 465 -19.84 4.43 10.28
CA SER A 465 -19.03 5.17 11.24
C SER A 465 -17.64 5.52 10.69
N LEU A 466 -17.17 6.73 10.97
CA LEU A 466 -15.79 7.16 10.70
C LEU A 466 -14.88 6.81 11.88
N THR A 467 -13.63 6.46 11.60
CA THR A 467 -12.60 6.31 12.64
C THR A 467 -12.13 7.68 13.11
N ILE A 468 -11.34 7.74 14.19
CA ILE A 468 -10.75 9.03 14.61
C ILE A 468 -9.79 9.52 13.52
N ALA A 469 -9.04 8.61 12.88
CA ALA A 469 -8.14 8.94 11.77
C ALA A 469 -8.87 9.63 10.61
N ASP A 470 -10.05 9.14 10.22
CA ASP A 470 -10.88 9.78 9.19
C ASP A 470 -11.27 11.22 9.56
N THR A 471 -11.52 11.48 10.85
CA THR A 471 -11.91 12.82 11.32
C THR A 471 -10.74 13.80 11.41
N VAL A 472 -9.55 13.34 11.82
CA VAL A 472 -8.36 14.19 11.97
C VAL A 472 -7.56 14.32 10.65
N LYS A 473 -7.87 13.47 9.67
CA LYS A 473 -7.29 13.46 8.32
C LYS A 473 -5.75 13.49 8.37
N TRP A 474 -5.13 14.33 7.55
CA TRP A 474 -3.68 14.50 7.45
C TRP A 474 -3.04 15.24 8.64
N GLY A 475 -3.83 15.73 9.61
CA GLY A 475 -3.36 16.52 10.74
C GLY A 475 -2.24 15.86 11.56
N PRO A 476 -2.38 14.60 12.01
CA PRO A 476 -1.33 13.90 12.73
C PRO A 476 -0.04 13.69 11.92
N GLU A 477 -0.16 13.37 10.63
CA GLU A 477 1.00 13.25 9.72
C GLU A 477 1.77 14.57 9.66
N ALA A 478 1.08 15.69 9.44
CA ALA A 478 1.70 17.00 9.39
C ALA A 478 2.35 17.39 10.72
N LEU A 479 1.69 17.13 11.86
CA LEU A 479 2.26 17.40 13.17
C LEU A 479 3.57 16.63 13.40
N LEU A 480 3.56 15.32 13.12
CA LEU A 480 4.74 14.46 13.24
C LEU A 480 5.86 14.89 12.29
N ALA A 481 5.52 15.26 11.06
CA ALA A 481 6.47 15.77 10.07
C ALA A 481 7.10 17.10 10.53
N VAL A 482 6.30 18.01 11.11
CA VAL A 482 6.79 19.28 11.69
C VAL A 482 7.71 19.02 12.88
N ILE A 483 7.40 18.05 13.75
CA ILE A 483 8.28 17.64 14.85
C ILE A 483 9.62 17.13 14.30
N GLY A 484 9.59 16.31 13.24
CA GLY A 484 10.80 15.84 12.56
C GLY A 484 11.65 16.99 11.99
N LEU A 485 11.00 17.92 11.28
CA LEU A 485 11.66 19.08 10.68
C LEU A 485 12.24 20.02 11.76
N ALA A 486 11.48 20.33 12.80
CA ALA A 486 11.96 21.12 13.94
C ALA A 486 13.15 20.43 14.60
N GLY A 487 13.08 19.10 14.77
CA GLY A 487 14.16 18.29 15.30
C GLY A 487 15.44 18.37 14.46
N TRP A 488 15.31 18.35 13.14
CA TRP A 488 16.43 18.58 12.22
C TRP A 488 17.03 19.97 12.41
N VAL A 489 16.22 21.03 12.31
CA VAL A 489 16.69 22.42 12.37
C VAL A 489 17.38 22.72 13.71
N VAL A 490 16.72 22.42 14.83
CA VAL A 490 17.27 22.67 16.17
C VAL A 490 18.51 21.81 16.42
N GLY A 491 18.51 20.55 15.95
CA GLY A 491 19.68 19.67 16.02
C GLY A 491 20.87 20.21 15.23
N ALA A 492 20.64 20.77 14.04
CA ALA A 492 21.67 21.40 13.22
C ALA A 492 22.24 22.67 13.89
N MET A 493 21.39 23.48 14.52
CA MET A 493 21.82 24.65 15.32
C MET A 493 22.66 24.22 16.53
N ALA A 494 22.22 23.19 17.26
CA ALA A 494 22.95 22.64 18.40
C ALA A 494 24.33 22.11 17.99
N ARG A 495 24.42 21.43 16.84
CA ARG A 495 25.68 21.00 16.24
C ARG A 495 26.60 22.19 15.95
N ARG A 496 26.09 23.24 15.30
CA ARG A 496 26.89 24.44 14.96
C ARG A 496 27.45 25.10 16.21
N ARG A 497 26.63 25.30 17.25
CA ARG A 497 27.08 25.88 18.54
C ARG A 497 28.18 25.03 19.18
N ALA A 498 28.01 23.70 19.21
CA ALA A 498 28.97 22.80 19.82
C ALA A 498 30.31 22.66 19.06
N LEU A 499 30.31 22.94 17.75
CA LEU A 499 31.53 22.94 16.93
C LEU A 499 32.20 24.33 16.89
N GLY A 500 31.41 25.41 16.89
CA GLY A 500 31.91 26.78 16.94
C GLY A 500 32.46 27.20 18.31
N SER A 501 32.04 26.55 19.40
CA SER A 501 32.65 26.76 20.73
C SER A 501 34.01 26.05 20.90
N LYS A 502 34.51 25.38 19.86
CA LYS A 502 35.78 24.64 19.86
C LYS A 502 36.83 25.26 18.92
N SER A 503 36.46 26.31 18.20
CA SER A 503 37.35 27.21 17.44
C SER A 503 37.50 28.49 18.23
#